data_AF-A0A7Y1YLK8-F1
#
_entry.id   AF-A0A7Y1YLK8-F1
#
_cell.length_a   1.000
_cell.length_b   1.000
_cell.length_c   1.000
_cell.angle_alpha   90.00
_cell.angle_beta   90.00
_cell.angle_gamma   90.00
#
_symmetry.space_group_name_H-M   'P 1'
#
loop_
_entity.id
_entity.type
_entity.pdbx_description
1 polymer ?
#
loop_
_entity_poly.entity_id
_entity_poly.type
_entity_poly.pdbx_seq_one_letter_code
_entity_poly.pdbx_strand_id
1 'polypeptide(L)'
;MKRFGTDIAVVVTDTFGRAWRRGLVDVAIGIAGLPALIDHRGKPDHTGRIMEVTEVAIIDEIAAAADLVMGKATSIPVAVMRGLDVGAQSSGNGKATDLVRSAAEDFFL
;
A
#
# COMPACT_ATOMS: atom_id res chain seq x y z
N MET A 1 -25.68 -2.61 10.21
CA MET A 1 -24.81 -1.55 10.78
C MET A 1 -23.37 -2.06 10.80
N LYS A 2 -22.40 -1.29 10.26
CA LYS A 2 -20.97 -1.56 10.52
C LYS A 2 -20.74 -1.45 12.02
N ARG A 3 -20.10 -2.45 12.64
CA ARG A 3 -19.94 -2.62 14.10
C ARG A 3 -19.37 -1.39 14.83
N PHE A 4 -18.68 -0.51 14.11
CA PHE A 4 -17.95 0.63 14.68
C PHE A 4 -18.51 2.01 14.30
N GLY A 5 -19.63 2.07 13.56
CA GLY A 5 -20.23 3.35 13.15
C GLY A 5 -19.36 4.22 12.23
N THR A 6 -18.21 3.70 11.79
CA THR A 6 -17.27 4.36 10.87
C THR A 6 -16.77 3.35 9.85
N ASP A 7 -16.31 3.88 8.72
CA ASP A 7 -15.63 3.11 7.68
C ASP A 7 -14.17 2.92 8.08
N ILE A 8 -13.75 1.66 8.18
CA ILE A 8 -12.38 1.27 8.51
C ILE A 8 -11.83 0.55 7.30
N ALA A 9 -10.72 1.05 6.78
CA ALA A 9 -9.92 0.31 5.81
C ALA A 9 -9.01 -0.70 6.52
N VAL A 10 -8.72 -1.79 5.81
CA VAL A 10 -7.89 -2.88 6.32
C VAL A 10 -6.84 -3.21 5.27
N VAL A 11 -5.59 -3.36 5.72
CA VAL A 11 -4.48 -3.92 4.95
C VAL A 11 -3.98 -5.14 5.72
N VAL A 12 -3.83 -6.26 5.02
CA VAL A 12 -3.21 -7.49 5.53
C VAL A 12 -1.79 -7.53 4.97
N THR A 13 -0.81 -7.76 5.84
CA THR A 13 0.61 -7.70 5.50
C THR A 13 1.29 -9.04 5.71
N ASP A 14 2.41 -9.24 5.02
CA ASP A 14 3.32 -10.35 5.27
C ASP A 14 4.77 -9.93 5.00
N THR A 15 5.72 -10.67 5.57
CA THR A 15 7.14 -10.34 5.56
C THR A 15 7.83 -10.87 4.31
N PHE A 16 8.42 -9.95 3.54
CA PHE A 16 9.05 -10.25 2.25
C PHE A 16 10.53 -9.82 2.22
N GLY A 17 11.32 -10.60 1.49
CA GLY A 17 12.58 -10.12 0.93
C GLY A 17 12.33 -9.30 -0.33
N ARG A 18 13.36 -8.63 -0.86
CA ARG A 18 13.25 -7.85 -2.09
C ARG A 18 14.57 -7.77 -2.83
N ALA A 19 14.49 -7.66 -4.15
CA ALA A 19 15.65 -7.68 -5.02
C ALA A 19 16.72 -6.65 -4.62
N TRP A 20 17.98 -7.07 -4.71
CA TRP A 20 19.18 -6.25 -4.51
C TRP A 20 19.38 -5.64 -3.11
N ARG A 21 18.58 -6.02 -2.11
CA ARG A 21 18.70 -5.48 -0.74
C ARG A 21 18.74 -6.59 0.31
N ARG A 22 19.52 -6.38 1.37
CA ARG A 22 19.50 -7.24 2.56
C ARG A 22 18.38 -6.78 3.50
N GLY A 23 17.88 -7.73 4.28
CA GLY A 23 16.80 -7.50 5.25
C GLY A 23 15.41 -7.75 4.67
N LEU A 24 14.43 -7.81 5.56
CA LEU A 24 13.03 -8.04 5.25
C LEU A 24 12.22 -6.77 5.57
N VAL A 25 11.11 -6.60 4.87
CA VAL A 25 10.07 -5.59 5.14
C VAL A 25 8.71 -6.24 4.97
N ASP A 26 7.66 -5.67 5.54
CA ASP A 26 6.31 -6.09 5.18
C ASP A 26 5.83 -5.44 3.88
N VAL A 27 5.06 -6.22 3.13
CA VAL A 27 4.30 -5.79 1.94
C VAL A 27 2.83 -6.16 2.13
N ALA A 28 1.93 -5.53 1.38
CA ALA A 28 0.51 -5.82 1.44
C ALA A 28 0.16 -7.08 0.62
N ILE A 29 -0.59 -8.00 1.22
CA ILE A 29 -1.11 -9.22 0.57
C ILE A 29 -2.65 -9.21 0.45
N GLY A 30 -3.33 -8.25 1.08
CA GLY A 30 -4.78 -8.11 1.00
C GLY A 30 -5.23 -6.73 1.46
N ILE A 31 -6.30 -6.19 0.86
CA ILE A 31 -6.81 -4.85 1.18
C ILE A 31 -8.33 -4.78 1.13
N ALA A 32 -8.91 -3.86 1.88
CA ALA A 32 -10.31 -3.47 1.80
C ALA A 32 -10.49 -1.99 2.16
N GLY A 33 -11.28 -1.27 1.37
CA GLY A 33 -11.63 0.14 1.64
C GLY A 33 -10.54 1.15 1.31
N LEU A 34 -9.52 0.76 0.52
CA LEU A 34 -8.45 1.62 0.01
C LEU A 34 -8.15 1.27 -1.46
N PRO A 35 -7.61 2.22 -2.24
CA PRO A 35 -6.95 1.90 -3.50
C PRO A 35 -5.60 1.22 -3.22
N ALA A 36 -5.14 0.35 -4.13
CA ALA A 36 -3.81 -0.24 -4.04
C ALA A 36 -2.70 0.73 -4.47
N LEU A 37 -2.99 1.52 -5.51
CA LEU A 37 -2.10 2.51 -6.13
C LEU A 37 -2.70 3.92 -6.03
N ILE A 38 -1.85 4.91 -5.86
CA ILE A 38 -2.19 6.31 -6.14
C ILE A 38 -1.50 6.70 -7.45
N ASP A 39 -2.30 6.89 -8.49
CA ASP A 39 -1.81 7.30 -9.81
C ASP A 39 -1.61 8.82 -9.89
N HIS A 40 -0.37 9.24 -10.05
CA HIS A 40 0.02 10.62 -10.25
C HIS A 40 0.39 10.93 -11.71
N ARG A 41 0.34 9.96 -12.61
CA ARG A 41 0.67 10.17 -14.02
C ARG A 41 -0.25 11.21 -14.64
N GLY A 42 0.32 12.06 -15.50
CA GLY A 42 -0.39 13.16 -16.14
C GLY A 42 -0.65 14.37 -15.24
N LYS A 43 -0.33 14.31 -13.94
CA LYS A 43 -0.46 15.46 -13.03
C LYS A 43 0.86 16.25 -12.95
N PRO A 44 0.81 17.59 -12.79
CA PRO A 44 2.00 18.39 -12.58
C PRO A 44 2.59 18.17 -11.18
N ASP A 45 3.91 18.17 -11.08
CA ASP A 45 4.66 18.25 -9.83
C ASP A 45 4.67 19.69 -9.27
N HIS A 46 5.38 19.88 -8.14
CA HIS A 46 5.50 21.19 -7.48
C HIS A 46 6.18 22.28 -8.33
N THR A 47 6.88 21.90 -9.41
CA THR A 47 7.51 22.83 -10.36
C THR A 47 6.74 22.96 -11.67
N GLY A 48 5.59 22.30 -11.80
CA GLY A 48 4.76 22.30 -13.00
C GLY A 48 5.17 21.26 -14.07
N ARG A 49 6.13 20.37 -13.80
CA ARG A 49 6.49 19.29 -14.74
C ARG A 49 5.50 18.14 -14.64
N ILE A 50 5.11 17.57 -15.77
CA ILE A 50 4.19 16.44 -15.78
C ILE A 50 4.91 15.18 -15.30
N MET A 51 4.30 14.49 -14.33
CA MET A 51 4.76 13.18 -13.89
C MET A 51 4.33 12.12 -14.91
N GLU A 52 5.29 11.39 -15.48
CA GLU A 52 5.01 10.42 -16.57
C GLU A 52 4.75 9.01 -16.06
N VAL A 53 5.43 8.59 -14.99
CA VAL A 53 5.47 7.19 -14.52
C VAL A 53 5.10 7.02 -13.05
N THR A 54 4.72 8.10 -12.38
CA THR A 54 4.59 8.13 -10.92
C THR A 54 3.30 7.46 -10.48
N GLU A 55 3.42 6.23 -10.00
CA GLU A 55 2.38 5.50 -9.28
C GLU A 55 2.93 5.11 -7.91
N VAL A 56 2.17 5.36 -6.85
CA VAL A 56 2.58 5.07 -5.47
C VAL A 56 1.83 3.83 -4.99
N ALA A 57 2.56 2.78 -4.62
CA ALA A 57 2.01 1.58 -3.97
C ALA A 57 1.66 1.87 -2.51
N ILE A 58 0.61 2.66 -2.29
CA ILE A 58 0.22 3.19 -0.98
C ILE A 58 0.02 2.08 0.07
N ILE A 59 -0.49 0.92 -0.35
CA ILE A 59 -0.75 -0.20 0.56
C ILE A 59 0.55 -0.88 1.03
N ASP A 60 1.61 -0.86 0.22
CA ASP A 60 2.93 -1.34 0.62
C ASP A 60 3.64 -0.33 1.53
N GLU A 61 3.44 0.98 1.32
CA GLU A 61 3.93 2.01 2.25
C GLU A 61 3.28 1.86 3.63
N ILE A 62 1.96 1.63 3.67
CA ILE A 62 1.22 1.35 4.91
C ILE A 62 1.75 0.07 5.57
N ALA A 63 1.94 -1.00 4.79
CA ALA A 63 2.41 -2.29 5.31
C ALA A 63 3.80 -2.16 5.94
N ALA A 64 4.74 -1.55 5.22
CA ALA A 64 6.09 -1.33 5.71
C ALA A 64 6.12 -0.43 6.95
N ALA A 65 5.25 0.58 7.04
CA ALA A 65 5.15 1.43 8.22
C ALA A 65 4.54 0.70 9.43
N ALA A 66 3.53 -0.15 9.21
CA ALA A 66 2.92 -0.97 10.26
C ALA A 66 3.94 -1.92 10.90
N ASP A 67 4.84 -2.50 10.10
CA ASP A 67 5.92 -3.38 10.57
C ASP A 67 6.82 -2.71 11.62
N LEU A 68 7.05 -1.40 11.52
CA LEU A 68 7.89 -0.65 12.46
C LEU A 68 7.34 -0.68 13.90
N VAL A 69 6.01 -0.74 14.06
CA VAL A 69 5.35 -0.71 15.36
C VAL A 69 4.81 -2.08 15.78
N MET A 70 4.54 -2.96 14.82
CA MET A 70 4.25 -4.36 15.08
C MET A 70 5.51 -5.05 15.55
N GLY A 71 6.60 -5.02 14.77
CA GLY A 71 7.84 -5.72 15.09
C GLY A 71 7.72 -7.24 14.93
N LYS A 72 8.80 -7.88 14.46
CA LYS A 72 8.77 -9.28 14.00
C LYS A 72 8.55 -10.35 15.08
N ALA A 73 8.83 -10.05 16.34
CA ALA A 73 8.84 -11.04 17.43
C ALA A 73 8.22 -10.50 18.73
N THR A 74 7.34 -9.51 18.62
CA THR A 74 6.73 -8.79 19.75
C THR A 74 5.35 -9.32 20.11
N SER A 75 4.78 -10.23 19.29
CA SER A 75 3.38 -10.67 19.37
C SER A 75 2.36 -9.53 19.26
N ILE A 76 2.68 -8.48 18.49
CA ILE A 76 1.76 -7.38 18.16
C ILE A 76 1.28 -7.57 16.70
N PRO A 77 0.08 -8.15 16.47
CA PRO A 77 -0.35 -8.55 15.14
C PRO A 77 -1.12 -7.46 14.37
N VAL A 78 -1.42 -6.32 15.00
CA VAL A 78 -2.25 -5.26 14.40
C VAL A 78 -1.69 -3.89 14.79
N ALA A 79 -1.54 -3.03 13.79
CA ALA A 79 -1.29 -1.60 13.96
C ALA A 79 -2.51 -0.79 13.53
N VAL A 80 -2.74 0.36 14.19
CA VAL A 80 -3.78 1.32 13.79
C VAL A 80 -3.11 2.59 13.30
N MET A 81 -3.26 2.87 12.00
CA MET A 81 -2.81 4.11 11.39
C MET A 81 -3.96 5.10 11.29
N ARG A 82 -3.73 6.36 11.66
CA ARG A 82 -4.72 7.44 11.62
C ARG A 82 -4.12 8.69 10.97
N GLY A 83 -4.98 9.53 10.39
CA GLY A 83 -4.57 10.77 9.73
C GLY A 83 -4.00 10.59 8.33
N LEU A 84 -4.15 9.39 7.75
CA LEU A 84 -3.76 9.12 6.37
C LEU A 84 -4.75 9.80 5.42
N ASP A 85 -4.27 10.71 4.58
CA ASP A 85 -5.02 11.28 3.48
C ASP A 85 -4.60 10.58 2.18
N VAL A 86 -5.46 9.69 1.68
CA VAL A 86 -5.29 9.00 0.39
C VAL A 86 -6.06 9.71 -0.74
N GLY A 87 -6.47 10.97 -0.52
CA GLY A 87 -7.24 11.78 -1.44
C GLY A 87 -8.66 11.27 -1.68
N ALA A 88 -9.35 11.85 -2.67
CA ALA A 88 -10.72 11.48 -3.07
C ALA A 88 -10.89 10.02 -3.54
N GLN A 89 -9.81 9.23 -3.58
CA GLN A 89 -9.82 7.80 -3.86
C GLN A 89 -9.96 6.94 -2.60
N SER A 90 -10.15 7.55 -1.42
CA SER A 90 -10.29 6.89 -0.12
C SER A 90 -11.45 5.91 0.01
N SER A 91 -12.42 5.93 -0.91
CA SER A 91 -13.51 4.94 -1.02
C SER A 91 -13.24 3.92 -2.12
N GLY A 92 -11.97 3.56 -2.33
CA GLY A 92 -11.52 2.64 -3.36
C GLY A 92 -11.95 1.19 -3.12
N ASN A 93 -12.30 0.50 -4.20
CA ASN A 93 -12.53 -0.95 -4.26
C ASN A 93 -11.28 -1.70 -4.73
N GLY A 94 -10.09 -1.17 -4.41
CA GLY A 94 -8.81 -1.71 -4.86
C GLY A 94 -8.61 -3.15 -4.40
N LYS A 95 -7.75 -3.86 -5.11
CA LYS A 95 -7.32 -5.22 -4.78
C LYS A 95 -5.81 -5.24 -4.62
N ALA A 96 -5.29 -6.08 -3.73
CA ALA A 96 -3.85 -6.26 -3.61
C ALA A 96 -3.22 -6.76 -4.93
N THR A 97 -4.00 -7.49 -5.74
CA THR A 97 -3.60 -7.93 -7.08
C THR A 97 -3.35 -6.78 -8.06
N ASP A 98 -3.83 -5.58 -7.79
CA ASP A 98 -3.58 -4.41 -8.62
C ASP A 98 -2.09 -3.97 -8.55
N LEU A 99 -1.34 -4.40 -7.53
CA LEU A 99 0.13 -4.24 -7.46
C LEU A 99 0.91 -5.32 -8.22
N VAL A 100 0.26 -6.45 -8.51
CA VAL A 100 0.92 -7.58 -9.15
C VAL A 100 0.96 -7.31 -10.65
N ARG A 101 2.18 -7.20 -11.20
CA ARG A 101 2.38 -7.06 -12.64
C ARG A 101 1.77 -8.25 -13.37
N SER A 102 1.18 -7.99 -14.52
CA SER A 102 0.77 -9.07 -15.40
C SER A 102 2.00 -9.84 -15.90
N ALA A 103 1.82 -11.08 -16.35
CA ALA A 103 2.92 -11.88 -16.90
C ALA A 103 3.59 -11.23 -18.12
N ALA A 104 2.89 -10.36 -18.85
CA ALA A 104 3.46 -9.63 -19.98
C ALA A 104 4.36 -8.45 -19.55
N GLU A 105 4.22 -7.97 -18.31
CA GLU A 105 4.97 -6.85 -17.75
C GLU A 105 6.05 -7.30 -16.76
N ASP A 106 6.05 -8.57 -16.37
CA ASP A 106 7.04 -9.14 -15.47
C ASP A 106 8.24 -9.71 -16.23
N PHE A 107 9.31 -8.93 -16.28
CA PHE A 107 10.56 -9.30 -16.92
C PHE A 107 11.50 -10.15 -16.04
N PHE A 108 11.05 -10.54 -14.84
CA PHE A 108 11.84 -11.32 -13.88
C PHE A 108 11.34 -12.76 -13.69
N LEU A 109 10.20 -13.11 -14.28
CA LEU A 109 9.65 -14.48 -14.32
C LEU A 109 10.26 -15.33 -15.45
#